data_AF-A0A0Q4L491-F1
#
_entry.id   AF-A0A0Q4L491-F1
#
_cell.length_a   1.000
_cell.length_b   1.000
_cell.length_c   1.000
_cell.angle_alpha   90.00
_cell.angle_beta   90.00
_cell.angle_gamma   90.00
#
_symmetry.space_group_name_H-M   'P 1'
#
loop_
_entity.id
_entity.type
_entity.pdbx_description
1 polymer ?
#
loop_
_entity_poly.entity_id
_entity_poly.type
_entity_poly.pdbx_seq_one_letter_code
_entity_poly.pdbx_strand_id
1 'polypeptide(L)' 'MQAAGFKLDEISELLALDATQDFSRARELAQSRLAALDANIAGMMSARQPLARLADECGSGSAGACPILTAFEVP' A
#
# COMPACT_ATOMS: atom_id res chain seq x y z
N MET A 1 3.48 -9.32 -14.58
CA MET A 1 3.27 -9.45 -13.13
C MET A 1 4.44 -8.76 -12.45
N GLN A 2 4.24 -7.57 -11.89
CA GLN A 2 5.25 -6.89 -11.08
C GLN A 2 5.31 -7.64 -9.75
N ALA A 3 6.38 -8.40 -9.56
CA ALA A 3 6.64 -9.06 -8.30
C ALA A 3 6.73 -8.00 -7.20
N ALA A 4 6.02 -8.25 -6.11
CA ALA A 4 5.77 -7.36 -4.99
C ALA A 4 6.93 -6.38 -4.67
N GLY A 5 6.64 -5.08 -4.76
CA GLY A 5 7.30 -4.05 -3.94
C GLY A 5 8.48 -3.30 -4.53
N PHE A 6 9.10 -3.77 -5.63
CA PHE A 6 10.16 -3.01 -6.30
C PHE A 6 9.64 -2.39 -7.60
N LYS A 7 9.78 -1.07 -7.73
CA LYS A 7 9.77 -0.40 -9.04
C LYS A 7 10.96 -0.93 -9.86
N LEU A 8 10.77 -1.03 -11.18
CA LEU A 8 11.70 -1.69 -12.11
C LEU A 8 13.14 -1.14 -12.02
N ASP A 9 13.27 0.16 -11.76
CA ASP A 9 14.54 0.87 -11.58
C ASP A 9 15.38 0.33 -10.42
N GLU A 10 14.77 0.03 -9.26
CA GLU A 10 15.54 -0.49 -8.12
C GLU A 10 15.77 -2.00 -8.18
N ILE A 11 14.99 -2.74 -8.99
CA ILE A 11 15.35 -4.13 -9.34
C ILE A 11 16.62 -4.13 -10.18
N SER A 12 16.72 -3.21 -11.16
CA SER A 12 17.91 -3.06 -11.99
C SER A 12 19.14 -2.68 -11.17
N GLU A 13 18.98 -1.82 -10.16
CA GLU A 13 20.08 -1.48 -9.25
C GLU A 13 20.52 -2.67 -8.40
N LEU A 14 19.59 -3.42 -7.78
CA LEU A 14 19.94 -4.63 -7.00
C LEU A 14 20.67 -5.69 -7.84
N LEU A 15 20.28 -5.87 -9.10
CA LEU A 15 20.90 -6.83 -10.02
C LEU A 15 22.31 -6.40 -10.45
N ALA A 16 22.67 -5.13 -10.28
CA ALA A 16 23.98 -4.59 -10.63
C ALA A 16 24.97 -4.58 -9.45
N LEU A 17 24.52 -4.85 -8.22
CA LEU A 17 25.37 -4.88 -7.03
C LEU A 17 26.15 -6.20 -6.92
N ASP A 18 27.42 -6.11 -6.54
CA ASP A 18 28.23 -7.27 -6.18
C ASP A 18 27.84 -7.75 -4.78
N ALA A 19 27.32 -8.98 -4.72
CA ALA A 19 26.83 -9.61 -3.50
C ALA A 19 27.91 -9.82 -2.41
N THR A 20 29.18 -9.62 -2.71
CA THR A 20 30.30 -9.78 -1.78
C THR A 20 30.96 -8.48 -1.34
N GLN A 21 30.66 -7.36 -2.01
CA GLN A 21 31.31 -6.07 -1.74
C GLN A 21 30.31 -4.95 -1.43
N ASP A 22 29.07 -5.06 -1.90
CA ASP A 22 28.10 -3.96 -1.86
C ASP A 22 27.05 -4.09 -0.74
N PHE A 23 27.37 -4.77 0.36
CA PHE A 23 26.44 -5.00 1.48
C PHE A 23 25.84 -3.70 2.04
N SER A 24 26.64 -2.63 2.16
CA SER A 24 26.16 -1.33 2.63
C SER A 24 25.13 -0.73 1.68
N ARG A 25 25.40 -0.80 0.36
CA ARG A 25 24.48 -0.28 -0.66
C ARG A 25 23.19 -1.10 -0.73
N ALA A 26 23.32 -2.42 -0.67
CA ALA A 26 22.17 -3.32 -0.60
C ALA A 26 21.29 -3.03 0.63
N ARG A 27 21.90 -2.76 1.79
CA ARG A 27 21.18 -2.37 3.01
C ARG A 27 20.45 -1.04 2.87
N GLU A 28 21.08 -0.02 2.31
CA GLU A 28 20.45 1.29 2.06
C GLU A 28 19.23 1.15 1.15
N LEU A 29 19.36 0.38 0.07
CA LEU A 29 18.28 0.16 -0.89
C LEU A 29 17.11 -0.59 -0.24
N ALA A 30 17.41 -1.62 0.56
CA ALA A 30 16.39 -2.33 1.34
C ALA A 30 15.67 -1.41 2.35
N GLN A 31 16.39 -0.53 3.05
CA GLN A 31 15.80 0.41 4.00
C GLN A 31 14.90 1.45 3.31
N SER A 32 15.36 2.01 2.19
CA SER A 32 14.56 2.92 1.36
C SER A 32 13.26 2.27 0.91
N ARG A 33 13.33 0.99 0.49
CA ARG A 33 12.17 0.21 0.09
C ARG A 33 11.21 -0.09 1.22
N LEU A 34 11.71 -0.46 2.38
CA LEU A 34 10.88 -0.63 3.58
C LEU A 34 10.13 0.66 3.90
N ALA A 35 10.81 1.81 3.91
CA ALA A 35 10.17 3.10 4.17
C ALA A 35 9.06 3.43 3.15
N ALA A 36 9.27 3.15 1.86
CA ALA A 36 8.25 3.34 0.83
C ALA A 36 7.06 2.39 1.01
N LEU A 37 7.29 1.14 1.41
CA LEU A 37 6.23 0.18 1.71
C LEU A 37 5.43 0.62 2.94
N ASP A 38 6.09 1.05 4.01
CA ASP A 38 5.45 1.54 5.24
C ASP A 38 4.54 2.73 4.95
N ALA A 39 4.97 3.67 4.10
CA ALA A 39 4.15 4.79 3.68
C ALA A 39 2.89 4.34 2.90
N ASN A 40 3.03 3.37 2.00
CA ASN A 40 1.89 2.80 1.26
C ASN A 40 0.93 2.07 2.20
N ILE A 41 1.46 1.29 3.15
CA ILE A 41 0.66 0.58 4.16
C ILE A 41 -0.12 1.59 5.01
N ALA A 42 0.53 2.67 5.47
CA ALA A 42 -0.15 3.72 6.23
C ALA A 42 -1.31 4.34 5.44
N GLY A 43 -1.12 4.62 4.15
CA GLY A 43 -2.18 5.11 3.26
C GLY A 43 -3.33 4.11 3.11
N MET A 44 -3.02 2.84 2.87
CA MET A 44 -4.02 1.78 2.79
C MET A 44 -4.78 1.58 4.10
N MET A 45 -4.10 1.63 5.25
CA MET A 45 -4.72 1.53 6.57
C MET A 45 -5.65 2.71 6.86
N SER A 46 -5.28 3.92 6.44
CA SER A 46 -6.11 5.11 6.55
C SER A 46 -7.41 4.97 5.73
N ALA A 47 -7.33 4.42 4.51
CA ALA A 47 -8.51 4.15 3.69
C ALA A 47 -9.35 2.96 4.21
N ARG A 48 -8.71 1.97 4.84
CA ARG A 48 -9.38 0.76 5.35
C ARG A 48 -10.40 1.05 6.44
N GLN A 49 -10.09 1.95 7.38
CA GLN A 49 -10.97 2.18 8.54
C GLN A 49 -12.35 2.74 8.15
N PRO A 50 -12.46 3.82 7.35
CA PRO A 50 -13.75 4.30 6.86
C PRO A 50 -14.49 3.24 6.05
N LEU A 51 -13.79 2.53 5.17
CA LEU A 51 -14.41 1.50 4.32
C LEU A 51 -14.98 0.34 5.15
N ALA A 52 -14.25 -0.11 6.18
CA ALA A 52 -14.72 -1.15 7.08
C ALA A 52 -16.01 -0.72 7.80
N ARG A 53 -16.08 0.53 8.29
CA ARG A 53 -17.27 1.09 8.90
C ARG A 53 -18.46 1.10 7.93
N LEU A 54 -18.25 1.56 6.69
CA LEU A 54 -19.30 1.59 5.67
C LEU A 54 -19.81 0.18 5.32
N ALA A 55 -18.90 -0.81 5.30
CA ALA A 55 -19.27 -2.20 5.07
C ALA A 55 -20.13 -2.78 6.20
N ASP A 56 -19.77 -2.51 7.46
CA ASP A 56 -20.55 -2.93 8.63
C ASP A 56 -21.94 -2.28 8.65
N GLU A 57 -22.01 -0.97 8.40
CA GLU A 57 -23.26 -0.21 8.32
C GLU A 57 -24.17 -0.74 7.19
N CYS A 58 -23.59 -1.08 6.03
CA CYS A 58 -24.33 -1.67 4.91
C CYS A 58 -24.91 -3.05 5.25
N GLY A 59 -24.19 -3.90 5.98
CA GLY A 59 -24.64 -5.25 6.36
C GLY A 59 -25.76 -5.26 7.41
N SER A 60 -25.97 -4.15 8.12
CA SER A 60 -26.98 -4.03 9.18
C SER A 60 -28.43 -3.83 8.69
N GLY A 61 -28.65 -3.74 7.37
CA GLY A 61 -30.00 -3.80 6.78
C GLY A 61 -30.89 -2.57 7.06
N SER A 62 -30.30 -1.38 7.16
CA SER A 62 -31.08 -0.13 7.18
C SER A 62 -31.92 -0.02 5.90
N ALA A 63 -33.22 0.28 6.04
CA ALA A 63 -34.17 0.45 4.94
C ALA A 63 -33.96 1.74 4.11
N GLY A 64 -32.69 2.12 3.90
CA GLY A 64 -32.25 3.35 3.24
C GLY A 64 -31.23 3.08 2.12
N ALA A 65 -30.69 4.15 1.55
CA ALA A 65 -29.66 4.07 0.52
C ALA A 65 -28.37 3.44 1.06
N CYS A 66 -27.66 2.71 0.21
CA CYS A 66 -26.43 2.00 0.58
C CYS A 66 -25.35 3.00 1.04
N PRO A 67 -24.88 2.94 2.31
CA PRO A 67 -23.89 3.87 2.85
C PRO A 67 -22.59 3.92 2.05
N ILE A 68 -22.19 2.80 1.44
CA ILE A 68 -20.99 2.72 0.59
C ILE A 68 -21.15 3.59 -0.66
N LEU A 69 -22.33 3.62 -1.27
CA LEU A 69 -22.59 4.36 -2.50
C LEU A 69 -22.82 5.84 -2.22
N THR A 70 -23.45 6.18 -1.09
CA THR A 70 -23.73 7.57 -0.71
C THR A 70 -22.52 8.28 -0.10
N ALA A 71 -21.53 7.56 0.46
CA ALA A 71 -20.31 8.14 1.03
C ALA A 71 -19.44 8.89 0.01
N PHE A 72 -19.65 8.66 -1.29
CA PHE A 72 -18.93 9.34 -2.38
C PHE A 72 -19.83 10.32 -3.16
N GLU A 73 -21.09 10.50 -2.74
CA GLU A 73 -21.94 11.56 -3.27
C GLU A 73 -21.47 12.90 -2.69
N VAL A 74 -20.71 13.64 -3.52
CA VAL A 74 -20.41 15.05 -3.28
C VAL A 74 -21.66 15.86 -3.65
N PRO A 75 -22.07 16.91 -2.91
CA PRO A 75 -23.08 17.83 -3.40
C PRO A 75 -22.65 18.55 -4.69
#